data_AF-A0A925DTI2-F1
#
_entry.id   AF-A0A925DTI2-F1
#
_cell.length_a   1.000
_cell.length_b   1.000
_cell.length_c   1.000
_cell.angle_alpha   90.00
_cell.angle_beta   90.00
_cell.angle_gamma   90.00
#
_symmetry.space_group_name_H-M   'P 1'
#
loop_
_entity.id
_entity.type
_entity.pdbx_description
1 polymer ?
#
loop_
_entity_poly.entity_id
_entity_poly.type
_entity_poly.pdbx_seq_one_letter_code
_entity_poly.pdbx_strand_id
1 'polypeptide(L)'
;MKQLDLHSKDTLAIIIDCGTEDFIIEMSRAVHNKMLALKVPHDYTERPGKHDWYYWRTAVQYQLLFFRNFFDSKKYEKQGVAGN
;
A
#
# COMPACT_ATOMS: atom_id res chain seq x y z
N MET A 1 13.88 -7.78 10.56
CA MET A 1 13.59 -6.83 9.47
C MET A 1 14.65 -6.95 8.35
N LYS A 2 14.69 -8.05 7.59
CA LYS A 2 15.63 -8.25 6.45
C LYS A 2 14.96 -8.27 5.07
N GLN A 3 13.65 -8.05 5.02
CA GLN A 3 12.85 -8.26 3.80
C GLN A 3 12.79 -7.03 2.89
N LEU A 4 13.21 -5.85 3.38
CA LEU A 4 13.05 -4.58 2.66
C LEU A 4 14.27 -4.22 1.78
N ASP A 5 15.34 -5.02 1.82
CA ASP A 5 16.62 -4.71 1.18
C ASP A 5 16.78 -5.35 -0.23
N LEU A 6 15.71 -5.90 -0.82
CA LEU A 6 15.73 -6.53 -2.13
C LEU A 6 15.02 -5.66 -3.17
N HIS A 7 15.80 -4.86 -3.90
CA HIS A 7 15.33 -4.19 -5.11
C HIS A 7 15.53 -5.09 -6.34
N SER A 8 14.43 -5.66 -6.85
CA SER A 8 14.32 -6.10 -8.25
C SER A 8 13.46 -5.10 -9.03
N LYS A 9 13.61 -5.07 -10.35
CA LYS A 9 12.82 -4.21 -11.26
C LYS A 9 11.30 -4.51 -11.24
N ASP A 10 10.88 -5.55 -10.53
CA ASP A 10 9.48 -5.86 -10.23
C ASP A 10 9.13 -5.33 -8.84
N THR A 11 9.01 -4.02 -8.70
CA THR A 11 8.65 -3.40 -7.42
C THR A 11 7.23 -3.80 -7.02
N LEU A 12 7.12 -4.54 -5.91
CA LEU A 12 5.85 -4.89 -5.30
C LEU A 12 5.02 -3.61 -5.03
N ALA A 13 3.76 -3.60 -5.45
CA ALA A 13 2.83 -2.54 -5.08
C ALA A 13 2.35 -2.77 -3.64
N ILE A 14 2.56 -1.77 -2.77
CA ILE A 14 2.31 -1.88 -1.32
C ILE A 14 1.31 -0.80 -0.91
N ILE A 15 0.32 -1.20 -0.10
CA ILE A 15 -0.63 -0.30 0.58
C ILE A 15 -0.63 -0.59 2.08
N ILE A 16 -0.65 0.44 2.91
CA ILE A 16 -0.79 0.38 4.36
C ILE A 16 -1.86 1.38 4.79
N ASP A 17 -2.84 0.90 5.55
CA ASP A 17 -3.97 1.68 6.04
C ASP A 17 -4.19 1.35 7.53
N CYS A 18 -4.19 2.37 8.40
CA CYS A 18 -4.23 2.20 9.86
C CYS A 18 -5.02 3.30 10.58
N GLY A 19 -5.79 2.91 11.60
CA GLY A 19 -6.60 3.82 12.39
C GLY A 19 -5.76 4.71 13.32
N THR A 20 -6.09 5.98 13.46
CA THR A 20 -5.34 6.93 14.32
C THR A 20 -5.44 6.63 15.81
N GLU A 21 -6.43 5.85 16.24
CA GLU A 21 -6.58 5.37 17.62
C GLU A 21 -6.27 3.87 17.77
N ASP A 22 -5.70 3.23 16.75
CA ASP A 22 -5.22 1.85 16.82
C ASP A 22 -3.93 1.78 17.68
N PHE A 23 -3.81 0.76 18.53
CA PHE A 23 -2.65 0.57 19.37
C PHE A 23 -1.36 0.26 18.57
N ILE A 24 -1.48 -0.10 17.28
CA ILE A 24 -0.33 -0.32 16.38
C ILE A 24 0.03 0.89 15.53
N ILE A 25 -0.60 2.06 15.70
CA ILE A 25 -0.38 3.23 14.83
C ILE A 25 1.09 3.65 14.77
N GLU A 26 1.80 3.62 15.90
CA GLU A 26 3.23 3.96 15.95
C GLU A 26 4.11 2.95 15.19
N MET A 27 3.72 1.67 15.19
CA MET A 27 4.40 0.65 14.38
C MET A 27 4.15 0.89 12.88
N SER A 28 2.92 1.25 12.52
CA SER A 28 2.53 1.60 11.15
C SER A 28 3.34 2.80 10.64
N ARG A 29 3.45 3.87 11.44
CA ARG A 29 4.28 5.05 11.15
C ARG A 29 5.76 4.73 11.04
N ALA A 30 6.29 3.87 11.91
CA ALA A 30 7.69 3.45 11.85
C ALA A 30 8.01 2.71 10.54
N VAL A 31 7.10 1.83 10.09
CA VAL A 31 7.22 1.12 8.81
C VAL A 31 7.15 2.10 7.62
N HIS A 32 6.19 3.04 7.64
CA HIS A 32 6.07 4.10 6.64
C HIS A 32 7.36 4.92 6.53
N ASN A 33 7.87 5.45 7.65
CA ASN A 33 9.10 6.25 7.69
C ASN A 33 10.32 5.46 7.18
N LYS A 34 10.41 4.16 7.51
CA LYS A 34 11.50 3.32 7.02
C LYS A 34 11.42 3.10 5.51
N MET A 35 10.22 2.89 4.97
CA MET A 35 10.01 2.76 3.52
C MET A 35 10.29 4.07 2.77
N LEU A 36 9.92 5.22 3.33
CA LEU A 36 10.31 6.53 2.80
C LEU A 36 11.83 6.68 2.73
N ALA A 37 12.54 6.38 3.82
CA ALA A 37 14.00 6.48 3.88
C ALA A 37 14.70 5.57 2.86
N LEU A 38 14.12 4.40 2.58
CA LEU A 38 14.60 3.44 1.58
C LEU A 38 14.07 3.72 0.16
N LYS A 39 13.28 4.78 -0.04
CA LYS A 39 12.64 5.13 -1.31
C LYS A 39 11.82 3.97 -1.92
N VAL A 40 11.19 3.17 -1.07
CA VAL A 40 10.29 2.10 -1.49
C VAL A 40 8.92 2.73 -1.83
N PRO A 41 8.42 2.63 -3.08
CA PRO A 41 7.10 3.15 -3.42
C PRO A 41 6.00 2.40 -2.66
N HIS A 42 5.10 3.13 -2.01
CA HIS A 42 3.97 2.58 -1.27
C HIS A 42 2.89 3.65 -1.03
N ASP A 43 1.64 3.20 -0.90
CA ASP A 43 0.53 4.05 -0.43
C ASP A 43 0.38 3.90 1.09
N TYR A 44 0.32 5.03 1.79
CA TYR A 44 0.12 5.08 3.24
C TYR A 44 -1.08 5.95 3.57
N THR A 45 -1.95 5.49 4.46
CA THR A 45 -3.10 6.28 4.91
C THR A 45 -3.42 6.05 6.39
N GLU A 46 -3.77 7.15 7.07
CA GLU A 46 -4.30 7.15 8.42
C GLU A 46 -5.69 7.80 8.43
N ARG A 47 -6.65 7.25 9.20
CA ARG A 47 -7.99 7.83 9.39
C ARG A 47 -8.49 7.58 10.82
N PRO A 48 -9.47 8.35 11.33
CA PRO A 48 -10.13 8.04 12.60
C PRO A 48 -10.63 6.58 12.64
N GLY A 49 -10.25 5.87 13.69
CA GLY A 49 -10.64 4.50 13.98
C GLY A 49 -9.65 3.73 14.84
N LYS A 50 -10.14 2.61 15.36
CA LYS A 50 -9.41 1.70 16.26
C LYS A 50 -9.12 0.37 15.56
N HIS A 51 -8.56 -0.57 16.31
CA HIS A 51 -8.35 -1.95 15.90
C HIS A 51 -9.66 -2.76 15.87
N ASP A 52 -10.57 -2.41 14.95
CA ASP A 52 -11.91 -3.00 14.91
C ASP A 52 -12.53 -3.14 13.51
N TRP A 53 -13.63 -3.88 13.45
CA TRP A 53 -14.41 -4.12 12.24
C TRP A 53 -15.09 -2.87 11.66
N TYR A 54 -15.32 -1.83 12.45
CA TYR A 54 -15.92 -0.59 11.94
C TYR A 54 -14.91 0.13 11.05
N TYR A 55 -13.66 0.20 11.49
CA TYR A 55 -12.56 0.72 10.70
C TYR A 55 -12.31 -0.14 9.45
N TRP A 56 -12.15 -1.45 9.62
CA TRP A 56 -11.77 -2.34 8.51
C TRP A 56 -12.79 -2.40 7.37
N ARG A 57 -14.09 -2.23 7.67
CA ARG A 57 -15.14 -2.13 6.62
C ARG A 57 -14.95 -0.94 5.69
N THR A 58 -14.38 0.15 6.19
CA THR A 58 -14.05 1.32 5.38
C THR A 58 -12.71 1.11 4.68
N ALA A 59 -11.68 0.64 5.41
CA ALA A 59 -10.34 0.41 4.86
C ALA A 59 -10.33 -0.57 3.67
N VAL A 60 -11.13 -1.65 3.72
CA VAL A 60 -11.18 -2.67 2.65
C VAL A 60 -11.64 -2.09 1.31
N GLN A 61 -12.50 -1.06 1.32
CA GLN A 61 -12.94 -0.40 0.08
C GLN A 61 -11.77 0.26 -0.66
N TYR A 62 -10.89 0.93 0.09
CA TYR A 62 -9.70 1.57 -0.46
C TYR A 62 -8.66 0.54 -0.91
N GLN A 63 -8.51 -0.58 -0.19
CA GLN A 63 -7.63 -1.66 -0.64
C GLN A 63 -8.11 -2.29 -1.95
N LEU A 64 -9.42 -2.53 -2.10
CA LEU A 64 -9.98 -3.05 -3.35
C LEU A 64 -9.81 -2.05 -4.52
N LEU A 65 -9.95 -0.74 -4.26
CA LEU A 65 -9.68 0.30 -5.25
C LEU A 65 -8.21 0.32 -5.66
N PHE A 66 -7.29 0.22 -4.70
CA PHE A 66 -5.85 0.12 -4.95
C PHE A 66 -5.54 -1.08 -5.86
N PHE A 67 -6.08 -2.26 -5.56
CA PHE A 67 -5.88 -3.45 -6.40
C PHE A 67 -6.48 -3.28 -7.79
N ARG A 68 -7.70 -2.75 -7.90
CA ARG A 68 -8.34 -2.47 -9.19
C ARG A 68 -7.45 -1.58 -10.05
N ASN A 69 -6.98 -0.46 -9.50
CA ASN A 69 -6.15 0.51 -10.22
C ASN A 69 -4.82 -0.12 -10.66
N PHE A 70 -4.19 -0.93 -9.80
CA PHE A 70 -2.96 -1.64 -10.15
C PHE A 70 -3.17 -2.65 -11.30
N PHE A 71 -4.19 -3.50 -11.22
CA PHE A 71 -4.42 -4.51 -12.26
C PHE A 71 -4.90 -3.90 -13.58
N ASP A 72 -5.68 -2.81 -13.53
CA ASP A 72 -6.11 -2.09 -14.71
C ASP A 72 -4.92 -1.39 -15.40
N SER A 73 -4.00 -0.76 -14.66
CA SER A 73 -2.82 -0.13 -15.27
C SER A 73 -1.92 -1.16 -15.99
N LYS A 74 -1.76 -2.37 -15.42
CA LYS A 74 -1.03 -3.47 -16.07
C LYS A 74 -1.70 -4.00 -17.33
N LYS A 75 -3.04 -3.91 -17.42
CA LYS A 75 -3.76 -4.26 -18.66
C LYS A 75 -3.40 -3.31 -19.80
N TYR A 76 -3.30 -2.00 -19.52
CA TYR A 76 -2.97 -1.00 -20.54
C TYR A 76 -1.48 -0.96 -20.89
N GLU A 77 -0.56 -1.22 -19.95
CA GLU A 77 0.86 -1.43 -20.24
C GLU A 77 1.07 -2.57 -21.24
N LYS A 78 0.34 -3.69 -21.09
CA LYS A 78 0.43 -4.83 -22.02
C LYS A 78 -0.20 -4.56 -23.39
N GLN A 79 -1.21 -3.69 -23.48
CA GLN A 79 -1.88 -3.35 -24.75
C GLN A 79 -1.11 -2.29 -25.56
N GLY A 80 -0.35 -1.41 -24.91
CA GLY A 80 0.48 -0.39 -25.58
C GLY A 80 1.75 -0.93 -26.26
N VAL A 81 2.14 -2.19 -26.01
CA VAL A 81 3.32 -2.83 -26.63
C VAL A 81 2.95 -3.62 -27.91
N ALA A 82 1.67 -3.91 -28.14
CA ALA A 82 1.20 -4.60 -29.35
C ALA A 82 0.88 -3.66 -30.52
N GLY A 83 1.24 -2.37 -30.41
CA GLY A 83 0.85 -1.30 -31.33
C GLY A 83 2.02 -0.55 -31.98
N ASN A 84 3.16 -1.20 -32.22
CA ASN A 84 4.23 -0.72 -33.10
C ASN A 84 4.73 -1.86 -33.98
#